data_AF-A0A1Y4HTS0-F1
#
_entry.id   AF-A0A1Y4HTS0-F1
#
_cell.length_a   1.000
_cell.length_b   1.000
_cell.length_c   1.000
_cell.angle_alpha   90.00
_cell.angle_beta   90.00
_cell.angle_gamma   90.00
#
_symmetry.space_group_name_H-M   'P 1'
#
loop_
_entity.id
_entity.type
_entity.pdbx_description
1 polymer ?
#
loop_
_entity_poly.entity_id
_entity_poly.type
_entity_poly.pdbx_seq_one_letter_code
_entity_poly.pdbx_strand_id
1 'polypeptide(L)'
;MTIIANPIYDSVFKFLMEDERAAKVLLSALLQQEVHDLKMRRNEYTNLNQTRISLFRIDFSARIKDAAGREQLVLIELQKTWLMTETLRFRQYLGTQYLDMENISSSGSGA
;
A
#
# COMPACT_ATOMS: atom_id res chain seq x y z
N MET A 1 -11.50 -17.82 30.83
CA MET A 1 -11.68 -16.80 29.77
C MET A 1 -10.69 -17.13 28.67
N THR A 2 -11.13 -17.73 27.56
CA THR A 2 -10.23 -18.15 26.48
C THR A 2 -9.97 -16.95 25.59
N ILE A 3 -8.76 -16.43 25.61
CA ILE A 3 -8.31 -15.44 24.62
C ILE A 3 -8.10 -16.22 23.32
N ILE A 4 -9.11 -16.20 22.45
CA ILE A 4 -8.94 -16.66 21.08
C ILE A 4 -8.13 -15.57 20.40
N ALA A 5 -6.82 -15.81 20.22
CA ALA A 5 -6.07 -15.07 19.23
C ALA A 5 -6.76 -15.33 17.89
N ASN A 6 -7.44 -14.33 17.31
CA ASN A 6 -8.04 -14.53 16.00
C ASN A 6 -6.90 -14.70 15.00
N PRO A 7 -6.81 -15.86 14.32
CA PRO A 7 -5.78 -16.09 13.32
C PRO A 7 -5.85 -15.08 12.16
N ILE A 8 -6.98 -14.42 11.94
CA ILE A 8 -7.19 -13.40 10.91
C ILE A 8 -6.67 -12.01 11.35
N TYR A 9 -6.43 -11.75 12.65
CA TYR A 9 -6.37 -10.37 13.15
C TYR A 9 -5.06 -9.60 12.99
N ASP A 10 -3.89 -10.19 12.68
CA ASP A 10 -2.75 -9.37 12.22
C ASP A 10 -1.61 -10.14 11.56
N SER A 11 -1.23 -11.32 12.07
CA SER A 11 -0.08 -12.06 11.51
C SER A 11 -0.39 -12.66 10.14
N VAL A 12 -1.54 -13.32 9.96
CA VAL A 12 -1.87 -13.97 8.68
C VAL A 12 -2.08 -12.93 7.57
N PHE A 13 -2.73 -11.81 7.86
CA PHE A 13 -2.89 -10.75 6.85
C PHE A 13 -1.56 -10.11 6.49
N LYS A 14 -0.67 -9.91 7.47
CA LYS A 14 0.71 -9.52 7.22
C LYS A 14 1.43 -10.52 6.31
N PHE A 15 1.41 -11.81 6.65
CA PHE A 15 2.06 -12.85 5.84
C PHE A 15 1.45 -12.96 4.43
N LEU A 16 0.14 -12.77 4.29
CA LEU A 16 -0.54 -12.70 2.99
C LEU A 16 -0.03 -11.52 2.16
N MET A 17 0.17 -10.36 2.79
CA MET A 17 0.66 -9.14 2.13
C MET A 17 2.17 -9.14 1.89
N GLU A 18 2.93 -9.94 2.65
CA GLU A 18 4.36 -10.18 2.43
C GLU A 18 4.60 -11.16 1.25
N ASP A 19 3.65 -12.06 0.97
CA ASP A 19 3.68 -12.89 -0.24
C ASP A 19 3.27 -12.05 -1.46
N GLU A 20 4.24 -11.77 -2.35
CA GLU A 20 4.04 -10.89 -3.50
C GLU A 20 2.90 -11.39 -4.42
N ARG A 21 2.76 -12.70 -4.61
CA ARG A 21 1.74 -13.26 -5.52
C ARG A 21 0.35 -13.06 -4.94
N ALA A 22 0.18 -13.38 -3.66
CA ALA A 22 -1.08 -13.19 -2.97
C ALA A 22 -1.46 -11.70 -2.86
N ALA A 23 -0.49 -10.84 -2.53
CA ALA A 23 -0.68 -9.40 -2.47
C ALA A 23 -1.09 -8.82 -3.84
N LYS A 24 -0.44 -9.23 -4.94
CA LYS A 24 -0.81 -8.83 -6.31
C LYS A 24 -2.24 -9.21 -6.65
N VAL A 25 -2.67 -10.43 -6.33
CA VAL A 25 -4.05 -10.88 -6.58
C VAL A 25 -5.04 -10.01 -5.81
N LEU A 26 -4.81 -9.79 -4.52
CA LEU A 26 -5.69 -8.98 -3.69
C LEU A 26 -5.76 -7.53 -4.17
N LEU A 27 -4.60 -6.90 -4.40
CA LEU A 27 -4.53 -5.50 -4.84
C LEU A 27 -5.11 -5.32 -6.24
N SER A 28 -4.91 -6.27 -7.16
CA SER A 28 -5.53 -6.20 -8.48
C SER A 28 -7.06 -6.25 -8.39
N ALA A 29 -7.59 -7.11 -7.52
CA ALA A 29 -9.03 -7.21 -7.29
C ALA A 29 -9.60 -5.94 -6.66
N LEU A 30 -8.91 -5.35 -5.68
CA LEU A 30 -9.34 -4.12 -5.01
C LEU A 30 -9.29 -2.89 -5.94
N LEU A 31 -8.26 -2.80 -6.79
CA LEU A 31 -8.09 -1.69 -7.73
C LEU A 31 -8.89 -1.86 -9.02
N GLN A 32 -9.41 -3.07 -9.28
CA GLN A 32 -10.03 -3.44 -10.56
C GLN A 32 -9.09 -3.20 -11.75
N GLN A 33 -7.79 -3.36 -11.54
CA GLN A 33 -6.71 -3.10 -12.50
C GLN A 33 -5.63 -4.16 -12.37
N GLU A 34 -4.94 -4.48 -13.46
CA GLU A 34 -3.87 -5.48 -13.44
C GLU A 34 -2.62 -4.88 -12.76
N VAL A 35 -2.14 -5.54 -11.71
CA VAL A 35 -0.86 -5.21 -11.05
C VAL A 35 0.26 -6.08 -11.65
N HIS A 36 1.05 -5.50 -12.56
CA HIS A 36 2.15 -6.20 -13.24
C HIS A 36 3.38 -6.38 -12.35
N ASP A 37 3.74 -5.37 -11.58
CA ASP A 37 4.89 -5.40 -10.67
C ASP A 37 4.45 -4.87 -9.30
N LEU A 38 4.94 -5.49 -8.22
CA LEU A 38 4.58 -5.11 -6.87
C LEU A 38 5.79 -5.23 -5.95
N LYS A 39 6.16 -4.13 -5.33
CA LYS A 39 7.24 -4.07 -4.34
C LYS A 39 6.70 -3.52 -3.03
N MET A 40 6.71 -4.35 -1.99
CA MET A 40 6.42 -3.90 -0.63
C MET A 40 7.49 -2.88 -0.20
N ARG A 41 7.05 -1.71 0.25
CA ARG A 41 7.91 -0.66 0.80
C ARG A 41 7.93 -0.84 2.32
N ARG A 42 9.12 -1.05 2.88
CA ARG A 42 9.32 -1.04 4.34
C ARG A 42 9.30 0.41 4.84
N ASN A 43 8.14 1.05 4.83
CA ASN A 43 7.94 2.21 5.69
C ASN A 43 7.57 1.69 7.07
N GLU A 44 8.36 2.11 8.06
CA GLU A 44 8.35 1.59 9.41
C GLU A 44 6.96 1.58 10.05
N TYR A 45 6.71 0.48 10.75
CA TYR A 45 5.70 0.32 11.80
C TYR A 45 5.58 1.56 12.67
N THR A 46 4.72 2.50 12.29
CA THR A 46 4.17 3.43 13.27
C THR A 46 3.01 2.73 13.95
N ASN A 47 3.35 1.73 14.78
CA ASN A 47 2.54 1.45 15.96
C ASN A 47 2.63 2.71 16.82
N LEU A 48 1.82 3.71 16.47
CA LEU A 48 1.57 4.82 17.36
C LEU A 48 0.97 4.18 18.61
N ASN A 49 1.78 4.08 19.65
CA ASN A 49 1.37 3.72 21.01
C ASN A 49 0.50 4.84 21.61
N GLN A 50 -0.48 5.32 20.84
CA GLN A 50 -1.52 6.20 21.30
C GLN A 50 -2.83 5.43 21.21
N THR A 51 -3.18 4.86 22.36
CA THR A 51 -4.53 4.50 22.80
C THR A 51 -5.26 3.43 21.99
N ARG A 52 -5.23 2.17 22.47
CA ARG A 52 -6.26 1.13 22.26
C ARG A 52 -6.66 0.75 20.82
N ILE A 53 -6.00 1.24 19.77
CA ILE A 53 -6.39 1.03 18.38
C ILE A 53 -5.26 0.31 17.63
N SER A 54 -5.54 -0.89 17.13
CA SER A 54 -4.65 -1.62 16.21
C SER A 54 -4.70 -0.94 14.84
N LEU A 55 -3.65 -0.21 14.49
CA LEU A 55 -3.49 0.42 13.18
C LEU A 55 -2.45 -0.36 12.38
N PHE A 56 -2.92 -1.06 11.35
CA PHE A 56 -2.07 -1.79 10.42
C PHE A 56 -1.94 -0.99 9.12
N ARG A 57 -0.70 -0.74 8.71
CA ARG A 57 -0.36 0.00 7.49
C ARG A 57 0.74 -0.74 6.75
N ILE A 58 0.53 -0.97 5.46
CA ILE A 58 1.55 -1.48 4.55
C ILE A 58 1.52 -0.64 3.28
N ASP A 59 2.71 -0.23 2.86
CA ASP A 59 2.91 0.50 1.62
C ASP A 59 3.45 -0.40 0.52
N PHE A 60 3.00 -0.17 -0.71
CA PHE A 60 3.50 -0.81 -1.90
C PHE A 60 3.83 0.22 -2.97
N SER A 61 4.87 -0.04 -3.75
CA SER A 61 5.00 0.52 -5.10
C SER A 61 4.53 -0.53 -6.10
N ALA A 62 3.65 -0.13 -7.00
CA ALA A 62 3.12 -1.01 -8.03
C ALA A 62 3.26 -0.40 -9.41
N ARG A 63 3.50 -1.24 -10.41
CA ARG A 63 3.24 -0.91 -11.80
C ARG A 63 1.92 -1.53 -12.19
N ILE A 64 0.96 -0.69 -12.53
CA ILE A 64 -0.38 -1.12 -12.90
C ILE A 64 -0.67 -0.77 -14.36
N LYS A 65 -1.51 -1.57 -14.99
CA LYS A 65 -1.96 -1.34 -16.36
C LYS A 65 -3.42 -0.93 -16.37
N ASP A 66 -3.71 0.21 -16.98
CA ASP A 66 -5.08 0.68 -17.14
C ASP A 66 -5.82 -0.09 -18.25
N ALA A 67 -7.14 0.11 -18.37
CA ALA A 67 -7.95 -0.53 -19.40
C ALA A 67 -7.54 -0.15 -20.85
N ALA A 68 -6.83 0.96 -21.04
CA ALA A 68 -6.28 1.39 -22.32
C ALA A 68 -4.88 0.80 -22.58
N GLY A 69 -4.35 -0.01 -21.67
CA GLY A 69 -3.06 -0.65 -21.77
C GLY A 69 -1.86 0.21 -21.37
N ARG A 70 -2.10 1.40 -20.80
CA ARG A 70 -1.03 2.30 -20.32
C ARG A 70 -0.51 1.83 -18.98
N GLU A 71 0.80 1.81 -18.84
CA GLU A 71 1.47 1.50 -17.59
C GLU A 71 1.65 2.77 -16.75
N GLN A 72 1.37 2.66 -15.45
CA GLN A 72 1.59 3.74 -14.49
C GLN A 72 2.22 3.18 -13.21
N LEU A 73 3.16 3.95 -12.66
CA LEU A 73 3.74 3.69 -11.35
C LEU A 73 2.83 4.33 -10.29
N VAL A 74 2.39 3.55 -9.32
CA VAL A 74 1.55 4.02 -8.22
C VAL A 74 2.10 3.61 -6.87
N LEU A 75 1.83 4.44 -5.87
CA LEU A 75 2.01 4.11 -4.47
C LEU A 75 0.65 3.74 -3.88
N ILE A 76 0.63 2.63 -3.15
CA ILE A 76 -0.58 2.10 -2.52
C ILE A 76 -0.31 1.98 -1.03
N GLU A 77 -1.05 2.71 -0.20
CA GLU A 77 -1.10 2.49 1.25
C GLU A 77 -2.36 1.65 1.54
N LEU A 78 -2.15 0.46 2.08
CA LEU A 78 -3.22 -0.38 2.59
C LEU A 78 -3.33 -0.19 4.09
N GLN A 79 -4.46 0.35 4.53
CA GLN A 79 -4.71 0.64 5.92
C GLN A 79 -5.90 -0.14 6.47
N LYS A 80 -5.70 -0.77 7.64
CA LYS A 80 -6.76 -1.37 8.44
C LYS A 80 -6.85 -0.66 9.78
N THR A 81 -8.02 -0.10 10.05
CA THR A 81 -8.32 0.74 11.21
C THR A 81 -9.80 0.65 11.55
N TRP A 82 -10.14 0.77 12.83
CA TRP A 82 -11.52 0.92 13.31
C TRP A 82 -11.98 2.38 13.31
N LEU A 83 -11.04 3.32 13.20
CA LEU A 83 -11.30 4.74 13.10
C LEU A 83 -11.25 5.18 11.65
N MET A 84 -12.15 6.11 11.28
CA MET A 84 -11.92 6.94 10.11
C MET A 84 -10.62 7.70 10.31
N THR A 85 -9.64 7.42 9.48
CA THR A 85 -8.35 8.10 9.48
C THR A 85 -8.26 9.05 8.31
N GLU A 86 -7.70 10.22 8.54
CA GLU A 86 -7.40 11.17 7.47
C GLU A 86 -6.35 10.63 6.51
N THR A 87 -6.55 10.91 5.22
CA THR A 87 -5.60 10.59 4.14
C THR A 87 -4.49 11.64 4.02
N LEU A 88 -4.49 12.69 4.86
CA LEU A 88 -3.58 13.84 4.74
C LEU A 88 -2.11 13.44 4.81
N ARG A 89 -1.75 12.54 5.73
CA ARG A 89 -0.38 12.00 5.83
C ARG A 89 0.04 11.32 4.54
N PHE A 90 -0.80 10.43 4.01
CA PHE A 90 -0.49 9.72 2.77
C PHE A 90 -0.35 10.70 1.59
N ARG A 91 -1.21 11.73 1.52
CA ARG A 91 -1.10 12.79 0.52
C ARG A 91 0.21 13.58 0.63
N GLN A 92 0.67 13.88 1.84
CA GLN A 92 1.96 14.52 2.06
C GLN A 92 3.11 13.62 1.61
N TYR A 93 3.03 12.33 1.92
CA TYR A 93 4.01 11.33 1.48
C TYR A 93 4.04 11.19 -0.05
N LEU A 94 2.88 11.15 -0.71
CA LEU A 94 2.81 11.20 -2.17
C LEU A 94 3.50 12.44 -2.72
N GLY A 95 3.23 13.61 -2.12
CA GLY A 95 3.88 14.86 -2.49
C GLY A 95 5.41 14.79 -2.41
N THR A 96 5.98 14.23 -1.35
CA THR A 96 7.43 14.06 -1.24
C THR A 96 7.99 13.06 -2.25
N GLN A 97 7.27 11.97 -2.53
CA GLN A 97 7.69 10.97 -3.52
C GLN A 97 7.62 11.47 -4.96
N TYR A 98 6.67 12.34 -5.31
CA TYR A 98 6.60 12.99 -6.63
C TYR A 98 7.68 14.06 -6.83
N LEU A 99 8.17 14.68 -5.75
CA LEU A 99 9.26 15.64 -5.81
C LEU A 99 10.64 14.97 -5.93
N ASP A 100 10.72 13.67 -5.66
CA ASP A 100 11.95 12.90 -5.76
C ASP A 100 12.31 12.67 -7.24
N MET A 101 13.44 13.23 -7.66
CA MET A 101 13.92 13.17 -9.05
C MET A 101 14.18 11.73 -9.51
N GLU A 102 14.44 10.79 -8.60
CA GLU A 102 14.59 9.37 -8.94
C GLU A 102 13.26 8.71 -9.37
N ASN A 103 12.12 9.26 -8.95
CA ASN A 103 10.78 8.75 -9.27
C ASN A 103 10.14 9.46 -10.47
N ILE A 104 10.77 10.52 -11.01
CA ILE A 104 10.29 11.25 -12.19
C ILE A 104 10.78 10.49 -13.44
N SER A 105 9.84 9.94 -14.21
CA SER A 105 10.16 9.29 -15.47
C SER A 105 10.80 10.29 -16.44
N SER A 106 11.99 9.98 -16.95
CA SER A 106 12.69 10.77 -17.99
C SER A 106 11.97 10.82 -19.34
N SER A 107 10.84 10.13 -19.49
CA SER A 107 9.98 10.16 -20.68
C SER A 107 9.08 11.40 -20.80
N GLY A 108 9.25 12.40 -19.93
CA GLY A 108 8.53 13.67 -19.96
C GLY A 108 9.21 14.82 -20.72
N SER A 109 10.21 14.57 -21.57
CA SER A 109 10.70 15.57 -22.52
C SER A 109 9.83 15.54 -23.77
N GLY A 110 8.73 16.29 -23.74
CA GLY A 110 7.76 16.34 -24.81
C GLY A 110 6.66 17.36 -24.59
N ALA A 111 7.04 18.60 -24.26
CA ALA A 111 6.32 19.84 -24.58
C ALA A 111 7.18 21.04 -24.18
#